data_AF-A0A834VGW4-F1
#
_entry.id   AF-A0A834VGW4-F1
#
_cell.length_a   1.000
_cell.length_b   1.000
_cell.length_c   1.000
_cell.angle_alpha   90.00
_cell.angle_beta   90.00
_cell.angle_gamma   90.00
#
_symmetry.space_group_name_H-M   'P 1'
#
loop_
_entity.id
_entity.type
_entity.pdbx_description
1 polymer ?
#
loop_
_entity_poly.entity_id
_entity_poly.type
_entity_poly.pdbx_seq_one_letter_code
_entity_poly.pdbx_strand_id
1 'polypeptide(L)'
;MKSNNLNIFHWINLFIFCSFGFDKIRCAHTEYEDLGFYPQKEHSLMKPYQGTGMTIPNWDILGHTIVSNSFIRITPDQQSKHGGLWNKFPITFPYWETHIEFKISGHGKDLFGDGMAIWYVRHPMQLGKVFGSADFFWGLGLFLDTYANQNGAHSHSHPYISAMVNNATMGYDHDRDGTHTELAGCEAKLRTSEHDTYLAIRYHNDTLSVMTDVDGSGQWTECFVAPGVFLPTGLYLGVTAATGDLSDNHDIISIKTYRLETPIEIMSKLDQRAMIIPHAISSAHPRDHIKDDRSLMTGISWLRFIVYLILGLIFVIILGLVGYIFYQKRQEVSRKRFY
;
A
#
# COMPACT_ATOMS: atom_id res chain seq x y z
N MET A 1 -19.99 42.94 -75.84
CA MET A 1 -18.58 43.39 -75.72
C MET A 1 -18.10 42.93 -74.35
N LYS A 2 -17.20 41.93 -74.29
CA LYS A 2 -15.77 42.07 -73.91
C LYS A 2 -15.61 42.80 -72.57
N SER A 3 -14.87 42.35 -71.56
CA SER A 3 -13.90 41.26 -71.40
C SER A 3 -13.31 41.42 -69.99
N ASN A 4 -12.60 40.38 -69.53
CA ASN A 4 -11.56 40.38 -68.49
C ASN A 4 -12.04 40.17 -67.04
N ASN A 5 -11.38 39.39 -66.19
CA ASN A 5 -10.36 38.36 -66.38
C ASN A 5 -10.32 37.55 -65.07
N LEU A 6 -9.96 36.27 -65.19
CA LEU A 6 -9.55 35.38 -64.11
C LEU A 6 -8.42 35.99 -63.25
N ASN A 7 -8.46 35.80 -61.93
CA ASN A 7 -7.74 34.76 -61.15
C ASN A 7 -7.30 35.22 -59.73
N ILE A 8 -7.23 34.23 -58.82
CA ILE A 8 -6.39 34.12 -57.59
C ILE A 8 -7.09 34.13 -56.21
N PHE A 9 -7.38 32.90 -55.76
CA PHE A 9 -7.07 32.21 -54.48
C PHE A 9 -7.52 32.70 -53.07
N HIS A 10 -8.04 31.70 -52.34
CA HIS A 10 -8.18 31.49 -50.88
C HIS A 10 -9.22 32.41 -50.18
N TRP A 11 -10.27 31.92 -49.49
CA TRP A 11 -10.32 30.90 -48.44
C TRP A 11 -11.66 30.13 -48.46
N ILE A 12 -11.63 28.83 -48.15
CA ILE A 12 -12.84 28.03 -47.88
C ILE A 12 -13.34 28.40 -46.47
N ASN A 13 -14.46 29.11 -46.42
CA ASN A 13 -15.31 29.19 -45.23
C ASN A 13 -16.00 27.84 -45.05
N LEU A 14 -15.63 27.08 -44.01
CA LEU A 14 -16.38 25.91 -43.61
C LEU A 14 -17.65 26.39 -42.87
N PHE A 15 -18.78 26.12 -43.50
CA PHE A 15 -20.11 26.42 -42.99
C PHE A 15 -20.37 25.75 -41.64
N ILE A 16 -20.83 26.57 -40.69
CA ILE A 16 -21.48 26.17 -39.45
C ILE A 16 -22.78 25.43 -39.82
N PHE A 17 -22.82 24.12 -39.58
CA PHE A 17 -24.09 23.39 -39.39
C PHE A 17 -24.31 23.25 -37.88
N CYS A 18 -25.06 24.19 -37.31
CA CYS A 18 -25.66 24.00 -35.99
C CYS A 18 -27.12 23.62 -36.23
N SER A 19 -27.37 22.31 -36.31
CA SER A 19 -28.72 21.77 -36.29
C SER A 19 -29.28 21.88 -34.88
N PHE A 20 -30.47 22.47 -34.77
CA PHE A 20 -31.23 22.57 -33.53
C PHE A 20 -31.51 21.18 -32.95
N GLY A 21 -30.95 20.92 -31.78
CA GLY A 21 -31.23 19.77 -30.94
C GLY A 21 -30.71 20.08 -29.54
N PHE A 22 -31.61 20.19 -28.57
CA PHE A 22 -31.27 20.32 -27.17
C PHE A 22 -30.50 19.07 -26.73
N ASP A 23 -29.18 19.14 -26.70
CA ASP A 23 -28.37 18.30 -25.83
C ASP A 23 -27.18 19.10 -25.34
N LYS A 24 -27.09 19.23 -24.02
CA LYS A 24 -25.95 19.85 -23.34
C LYS A 24 -24.70 19.07 -23.71
N ILE A 25 -23.86 19.66 -24.56
CA ILE A 25 -22.45 19.28 -24.63
C ILE A 25 -21.85 19.68 -23.28
N ARG A 26 -21.85 18.74 -22.32
CA ARG A 26 -20.94 18.79 -21.19
C ARG A 26 -19.55 18.55 -21.76
N CYS A 27 -18.82 19.63 -22.03
CA CYS A 27 -17.36 19.53 -21.94
C CYS A 27 -17.06 19.02 -20.54
N ALA A 28 -16.45 17.83 -20.45
CA ALA A 28 -15.85 17.37 -19.21
C ALA A 28 -14.72 18.33 -18.89
N HIS A 29 -15.03 19.41 -18.16
CA HIS A 29 -14.02 20.15 -17.42
C HIS A 29 -13.45 19.16 -16.42
N THR A 30 -12.19 18.80 -16.60
CA THR A 30 -11.44 17.98 -15.65
C THR A 30 -11.51 18.70 -14.30
N GLU A 31 -12.07 18.03 -13.29
CA GLU A 31 -12.19 18.49 -11.88
C GLU A 31 -10.87 19.05 -11.31
N TYR A 32 -9.75 18.67 -11.92
CA TYR A 32 -8.39 19.13 -11.63
C TYR A 32 -8.12 20.62 -11.91
N GLU A 33 -8.77 21.27 -12.89
CA GLU A 33 -8.57 22.71 -13.15
C GLU A 33 -9.35 23.61 -12.18
N ASP A 34 -10.39 23.08 -11.53
CA ASP A 34 -11.29 23.86 -10.66
C ASP A 34 -10.85 23.87 -9.17
N LEU A 35 -9.96 22.96 -8.77
CA LEU A 35 -9.52 22.79 -7.37
C LEU A 35 -8.38 23.72 -6.94
N GLY A 36 -7.68 24.38 -7.87
CA GLY A 36 -6.58 25.32 -7.58
C GLY A 36 -5.43 24.71 -6.78
N PHE A 37 -4.39 24.20 -7.47
CA PHE A 37 -3.23 23.60 -6.83
C PHE A 37 -2.13 24.62 -6.53
N TYR A 38 -1.83 24.83 -5.24
CA TYR A 38 -0.77 25.73 -4.78
C TYR A 38 0.39 24.94 -4.15
N PRO A 39 1.54 24.77 -4.84
CA PRO A 39 2.67 23.99 -4.33
C PRO A 39 3.20 24.52 -2.98
N GLN A 40 3.46 23.62 -2.04
CA GLN A 40 4.00 23.94 -0.70
C GLN A 40 5.40 23.37 -0.56
N LYS A 41 6.43 24.24 -0.61
CA LYS A 41 7.84 23.82 -0.65
C LYS A 41 8.30 23.22 0.68
N GLU A 42 7.80 23.75 1.79
CA GLU A 42 8.05 23.31 3.16
C GLU A 42 7.57 21.87 3.42
N HIS A 43 6.53 21.43 2.72
CA HIS A 43 5.95 20.09 2.80
C HIS A 43 6.32 19.20 1.61
N SER A 44 7.25 19.66 0.75
CA SER A 44 7.68 18.92 -0.43
C SER A 44 9.15 18.49 -0.32
N LEU A 45 9.50 17.47 -1.10
CA LEU A 45 10.80 16.84 -1.16
C LEU A 45 11.04 16.30 -2.56
N MET A 46 12.16 16.66 -3.18
CA MET A 46 12.55 16.12 -4.48
C MET A 46 14.06 16.11 -4.64
N LYS A 47 14.57 15.26 -5.53
CA LYS A 47 15.98 15.24 -5.94
C LYS A 47 16.44 16.64 -6.38
N PRO A 48 17.67 17.06 -6.06
CA PRO A 48 18.76 16.31 -5.44
C PRO A 48 18.75 16.34 -3.89
N TYR A 49 17.60 16.51 -3.24
CA TYR A 49 17.46 16.58 -1.78
C TYR A 49 18.47 17.57 -1.15
N GLN A 50 18.44 18.82 -1.63
CA GLN A 50 19.44 19.85 -1.32
C GLN A 50 19.71 19.97 0.17
N GLY A 51 20.86 19.50 0.67
CA GLY A 51 21.24 19.61 2.07
C GLY A 51 22.74 19.39 2.28
N THR A 52 23.25 19.71 3.48
CA THR A 52 24.67 19.49 3.82
C THR A 52 24.87 18.12 4.46
N GLY A 53 25.60 17.22 3.81
CA GLY A 53 25.79 15.86 4.34
C GLY A 53 24.49 15.04 4.29
N MET A 54 24.10 14.39 5.39
CA MET A 54 22.89 13.55 5.46
C MET A 54 21.61 14.32 5.82
N THR A 55 21.67 15.64 6.03
CA THR A 55 20.49 16.42 6.43
C THR A 55 19.63 16.78 5.23
N ILE A 56 18.31 16.65 5.36
CA ILE A 56 17.35 17.12 4.37
C ILE A 56 16.63 18.36 4.94
N PRO A 57 16.50 19.47 4.20
CA PRO A 57 15.75 20.63 4.68
C PRO A 57 14.30 20.25 4.95
N ASN A 58 13.72 20.78 6.02
CA ASN A 58 12.31 20.60 6.38
C ASN A 58 11.87 19.16 6.68
N TRP A 59 12.78 18.17 6.61
CA TRP A 59 12.49 16.77 6.88
C TRP A 59 13.48 16.20 7.88
N ASP A 60 12.98 15.36 8.79
CA ASP A 60 13.78 14.58 9.73
C ASP A 60 13.79 13.11 9.32
N ILE A 61 14.95 12.49 9.55
CA ILE A 61 15.22 11.11 9.20
C ILE A 61 15.28 10.29 10.49
N LEU A 62 14.71 9.09 10.46
CA LEU A 62 14.60 8.19 11.60
C LEU A 62 15.02 6.76 11.24
N GLY A 63 15.58 6.04 12.22
CA GLY A 63 15.92 4.63 12.09
C GLY A 63 17.00 4.36 11.03
N HIS A 64 16.74 3.39 10.15
CA HIS A 64 17.68 2.88 9.15
C HIS A 64 17.60 3.61 7.80
N THR A 65 16.94 4.77 7.76
CA THR A 65 16.74 5.50 6.52
C THR A 65 18.04 6.10 5.99
N ILE A 66 18.30 5.94 4.69
CA ILE A 66 19.52 6.37 4.00
C ILE A 66 19.15 7.30 2.85
N VAL A 67 19.92 8.36 2.67
CA VAL A 67 19.73 9.34 1.59
C VAL A 67 20.75 9.10 0.49
N SER A 68 20.27 8.97 -0.74
CA SER A 68 21.06 8.93 -1.96
C SER A 68 20.76 10.16 -2.82
N ASN A 69 21.45 10.33 -3.95
CA ASN A 69 21.18 11.42 -4.90
C ASN A 69 19.90 11.18 -5.74
N SER A 70 19.41 9.94 -5.79
CA SER A 70 18.29 9.53 -6.63
C SER A 70 17.04 9.11 -5.87
N PHE A 71 17.20 8.66 -4.62
CA PHE A 71 16.11 8.20 -3.76
C PHE A 71 16.48 8.36 -2.28
N ILE A 72 15.46 8.30 -1.42
CA ILE A 72 15.60 8.13 0.02
C ILE A 72 15.08 6.75 0.37
N ARG A 73 15.97 5.88 0.83
CA ARG A 73 15.64 4.52 1.22
C ARG A 73 15.18 4.49 2.65
N ILE A 74 13.90 4.22 2.88
CA ILE A 74 13.32 4.14 4.22
C ILE A 74 13.82 2.89 4.92
N THR A 75 13.72 1.73 4.27
CA THR A 75 14.31 0.46 4.69
C THR A 75 14.98 -0.25 3.51
N PRO A 76 16.12 -0.92 3.73
CA PRO A 76 16.72 -1.79 2.72
C PRO A 76 16.04 -3.16 2.72
N ASP A 77 16.28 -3.91 1.65
CA ASP A 77 15.98 -5.35 1.54
C ASP A 77 16.90 -6.18 2.47
N GLN A 78 16.68 -5.99 3.78
CA GLN A 78 17.29 -6.70 4.89
C GLN A 78 16.23 -6.86 5.98
N GLN A 79 16.28 -7.97 6.69
CA GLN A 79 15.35 -8.27 7.79
C GLN A 79 15.48 -7.30 8.97
N SER A 80 14.39 -7.15 9.71
CA SER A 80 14.34 -6.43 10.99
C SER A 80 14.80 -4.96 10.90
N LYS A 81 14.42 -4.27 9.83
CA LYS A 81 14.70 -2.84 9.63
C LYS A 81 13.45 -2.02 9.84
N HIS A 82 13.67 -0.80 10.30
CA HIS A 82 12.63 0.21 10.47
C HIS A 82 13.25 1.56 10.16
N GLY A 83 12.51 2.40 9.45
CA GLY A 83 12.94 3.73 9.08
C GLY A 83 11.76 4.68 8.95
N GLY A 84 12.08 5.97 8.92
CA GLY A 84 11.07 7.01 8.80
C GLY A 84 11.62 8.31 8.25
N LEU A 85 10.73 9.05 7.61
CA LEU A 85 10.96 10.36 7.05
C LEU A 85 9.77 11.25 7.43
N TRP A 86 10.00 12.30 8.21
CA TRP A 86 8.95 13.13 8.80
C TRP A 86 9.13 14.59 8.44
N ASN A 87 8.06 15.27 8.05
CA ASN A 87 8.10 16.70 7.81
C ASN A 87 8.19 17.46 9.15
N LYS A 88 9.03 18.50 9.20
CA LYS A 88 9.24 19.35 10.39
C LYS A 88 8.09 20.29 10.67
N PHE A 89 7.30 20.59 9.65
CA PHE A 89 6.24 21.58 9.73
C PHE A 89 4.87 20.92 9.67
N PRO A 90 3.92 21.36 10.52
CA PRO A 90 2.56 20.86 10.44
C PRO A 90 1.83 21.46 9.24
N ILE A 91 0.95 20.70 8.59
CA ILE A 91 0.08 21.19 7.53
C ILE A 91 -1.07 21.98 8.18
N THR A 92 -1.08 23.30 7.99
CA THR A 92 -2.04 24.20 8.63
C THR A 92 -3.28 24.51 7.77
N PHE A 93 -3.28 24.07 6.51
CA PHE A 93 -4.37 24.28 5.56
C PHE A 93 -5.38 23.11 5.58
N PRO A 94 -6.67 23.38 5.36
CA PRO A 94 -7.73 22.40 5.56
C PRO A 94 -7.84 21.41 4.41
N TYR A 95 -7.49 21.84 3.20
CA TYR A 95 -7.57 21.06 1.98
C TYR A 95 -6.21 20.94 1.32
N TRP A 96 -5.84 19.70 1.03
CA TRP A 96 -4.50 19.38 0.56
C TRP A 96 -4.50 18.16 -0.33
N GLU A 97 -3.50 18.11 -1.20
CA GLU A 97 -3.19 16.93 -1.99
C GLU A 97 -1.69 16.68 -1.93
N THR A 98 -1.29 15.44 -1.66
CA THR A 98 0.12 15.05 -1.66
C THR A 98 0.33 13.96 -2.70
N HIS A 99 1.26 14.22 -3.63
CA HIS A 99 1.74 13.25 -4.60
C HIS A 99 3.04 12.64 -4.08
N ILE A 100 3.11 11.32 -4.05
CA ILE A 100 4.25 10.57 -3.58
C ILE A 100 4.70 9.66 -4.71
N GLU A 101 5.96 9.81 -5.10
CA GLU A 101 6.65 8.94 -6.04
C GLU A 101 7.54 8.01 -5.22
N PHE A 102 7.29 6.71 -5.33
CA PHE A 102 7.93 5.70 -4.52
C PHE A 102 8.21 4.43 -5.33
N LYS A 103 9.04 3.56 -4.76
CA LYS A 103 9.37 2.27 -5.34
C LYS A 103 9.53 1.22 -4.26
N ILE A 104 8.82 0.10 -4.42
CA ILE A 104 8.96 -1.08 -3.57
C ILE A 104 9.58 -2.20 -4.42
N SER A 105 10.75 -2.68 -4.01
CA SER A 105 11.49 -3.68 -4.78
C SER A 105 12.41 -4.53 -3.92
N GLY A 106 12.60 -5.81 -4.25
CA GLY A 106 13.51 -6.69 -3.53
C GLY A 106 13.88 -7.93 -4.33
N HIS A 107 14.79 -8.74 -3.77
CA HIS A 107 15.28 -9.95 -4.44
C HIS A 107 14.32 -11.13 -4.36
N GLY A 108 13.42 -11.14 -3.36
CA GLY A 108 12.44 -12.20 -3.16
C GLY A 108 11.42 -12.25 -4.30
N LYS A 109 11.18 -13.42 -4.90
CA LYS A 109 10.14 -13.56 -5.94
C LYS A 109 8.74 -13.62 -5.32
N ASP A 110 8.54 -14.57 -4.42
CA ASP A 110 7.23 -14.89 -3.84
C ASP A 110 7.14 -14.54 -2.35
N LEU A 111 8.28 -14.27 -1.69
CA LEU A 111 8.37 -13.93 -0.28
C LEU A 111 8.98 -12.54 -0.14
N PHE A 112 8.18 -11.59 0.33
CA PHE A 112 8.51 -10.17 0.49
C PHE A 112 7.59 -9.54 1.54
N GLY A 113 8.01 -8.43 2.14
CA GLY A 113 7.25 -7.78 3.20
C GLY A 113 8.03 -6.67 3.94
N ASP A 114 7.40 -5.95 4.87
CA ASP A 114 5.96 -6.01 5.17
C ASP A 114 5.22 -4.92 4.37
N GLY A 115 5.83 -3.73 4.26
CA GLY A 115 5.32 -2.64 3.45
C GLY A 115 5.76 -1.28 3.99
N MET A 116 4.98 -0.25 3.65
CA MET A 116 5.20 1.12 4.11
C MET A 116 3.91 1.82 4.48
N ALA A 117 4.02 2.90 5.25
CA ALA A 117 2.89 3.72 5.66
C ALA A 117 3.15 5.20 5.42
N ILE A 118 2.10 5.91 5.01
CA ILE A 118 2.04 7.36 4.91
C ILE A 118 1.16 7.89 6.03
N TRP A 119 1.61 8.97 6.67
CA TRP A 119 1.04 9.47 7.89
C TRP A 119 0.65 10.93 7.77
N TYR A 120 -0.49 11.27 8.36
CA TYR A 120 -0.85 12.63 8.73
C TYR A 120 -1.28 12.62 10.20
N VAL A 121 -0.33 12.81 11.11
CA VAL A 121 -0.49 12.50 12.55
C VAL A 121 0.05 13.57 13.49
N ARG A 122 -0.49 13.60 14.71
CA ARG A 122 -0.12 14.59 15.74
C ARG A 122 1.29 14.44 16.28
N HIS A 123 1.76 13.21 16.43
CA HIS A 123 3.03 12.89 17.09
C HIS A 123 3.98 12.25 16.07
N PRO A 124 4.80 13.05 15.35
CA PRO A 124 5.79 12.51 14.42
C PRO A 124 6.96 11.90 15.19
N MET A 125 7.88 11.27 14.44
CA MET A 125 9.17 10.78 14.97
C MET A 125 9.03 9.72 16.07
N GLN A 126 7.94 8.94 16.07
CA GLN A 126 7.75 7.82 16.99
C GLN A 126 8.02 6.50 16.27
N LEU A 127 9.03 5.75 16.69
CA LEU A 127 9.25 4.39 16.19
C LEU A 127 8.25 3.42 16.81
N GLY A 128 7.86 2.42 16.04
CA GLY A 128 7.02 1.34 16.54
C GLY A 128 6.80 0.23 15.52
N LYS A 129 5.83 -0.63 15.83
CA LYS A 129 5.56 -1.84 15.06
C LYS A 129 4.72 -1.58 13.80
N VAL A 130 4.01 -0.44 13.73
CA VAL A 130 3.09 -0.13 12.63
C VAL A 130 3.86 0.43 11.43
N PHE A 131 4.35 -0.47 10.57
CA PHE A 131 5.20 -0.13 9.42
C PHE A 131 6.35 0.81 9.80
N GLY A 132 6.95 0.58 10.98
CA GLY A 132 8.06 1.39 11.52
C GLY A 132 7.63 2.57 12.40
N SER A 133 6.34 2.87 12.50
CA SER A 133 5.77 3.96 13.33
C SER A 133 5.05 3.43 14.58
N ALA A 134 4.77 4.34 15.51
CA ALA A 134 4.02 4.03 16.73
C ALA A 134 2.58 3.56 16.47
N ASP A 135 2.14 2.65 17.33
CA ASP A 135 0.74 2.24 17.42
C ASP A 135 -0.10 3.29 18.18
N PHE A 136 -1.43 3.17 18.15
CA PHE A 136 -2.35 4.13 18.78
C PHE A 136 -2.10 5.57 18.33
N PHE A 137 -1.87 5.76 17.03
CA PHE A 137 -1.64 7.09 16.47
C PHE A 137 -2.89 7.96 16.51
N TRP A 138 -2.68 9.27 16.45
CA TRP A 138 -3.75 10.26 16.39
C TRP A 138 -3.67 10.99 15.05
N GLY A 139 -4.62 10.74 14.16
CA GLY A 139 -4.66 11.27 12.79
C GLY A 139 -5.06 10.20 11.76
N LEU A 140 -4.43 10.28 10.58
CA LEU A 140 -4.61 9.37 9.45
C LEU A 140 -3.35 8.54 9.22
N GLY A 141 -3.51 7.24 9.02
CA GLY A 141 -2.52 6.33 8.46
C GLY A 141 -3.04 5.73 7.16
N LEU A 142 -2.19 5.71 6.13
CA LEU A 142 -2.43 5.02 4.87
C LEU A 142 -1.34 3.96 4.71
N PHE A 143 -1.75 2.70 4.68
CA PHE A 143 -0.87 1.53 4.67
C PHE A 143 -0.78 0.96 3.26
N LEU A 144 0.44 0.74 2.80
CA LEU A 144 0.77 0.05 1.56
C LEU A 144 1.32 -1.30 1.97
N ASP A 145 0.42 -2.25 2.16
CA ASP A 145 0.73 -3.57 2.65
C ASP A 145 1.07 -4.50 1.48
N THR A 146 2.27 -5.08 1.51
CA THR A 146 2.74 -5.96 0.45
C THR A 146 2.61 -7.44 0.78
N TYR A 147 2.37 -7.79 2.04
CA TYR A 147 2.41 -9.17 2.48
C TYR A 147 1.07 -9.60 3.10
N ALA A 148 0.53 -10.71 2.62
CA ALA A 148 -0.69 -11.28 3.19
C ALA A 148 -0.36 -12.01 4.50
N ASN A 149 -0.66 -11.41 5.65
CA ASN A 149 -0.51 -12.11 6.94
C ASN A 149 -1.62 -13.15 7.15
N GLN A 150 -2.73 -13.07 6.41
CA GLN A 150 -3.83 -14.03 6.45
C GLN A 150 -3.84 -15.02 5.28
N ASN A 151 -3.93 -16.32 5.60
CA ASN A 151 -4.20 -17.40 4.65
C ASN A 151 -5.67 -17.89 4.82
N GLY A 152 -6.66 -17.09 4.39
CA GLY A 152 -8.08 -17.40 4.62
C GLY A 152 -9.00 -16.99 3.46
N ALA A 153 -10.25 -17.48 3.48
CA ALA A 153 -11.27 -17.30 2.42
C ALA A 153 -11.73 -15.83 2.19
N HIS A 154 -11.16 -14.88 2.91
CA HIS A 154 -11.39 -13.44 2.80
C HIS A 154 -10.09 -12.65 2.66
N SER A 155 -9.00 -13.31 2.23
CA SER A 155 -7.75 -12.64 1.86
C SER A 155 -8.01 -11.75 0.65
N HIS A 156 -7.68 -10.47 0.75
CA HIS A 156 -7.52 -9.65 -0.44
C HIS A 156 -6.27 -10.08 -1.19
N SER A 157 -6.20 -9.76 -2.48
CA SER A 157 -4.97 -9.93 -3.23
C SER A 157 -3.99 -8.84 -2.78
N HIS A 158 -2.89 -9.25 -2.17
CA HIS A 158 -1.80 -8.33 -1.84
C HIS A 158 -0.96 -8.06 -3.10
N PRO A 159 -0.40 -6.85 -3.27
CA PRO A 159 -0.41 -5.73 -2.32
C PRO A 159 -1.75 -4.97 -2.19
N TYR A 160 -2.02 -4.46 -0.99
CA TYR A 160 -3.26 -3.78 -0.64
C TYR A 160 -2.99 -2.39 -0.05
N ILE A 161 -3.75 -1.39 -0.47
CA ILE A 161 -3.73 -0.05 0.12
C ILE A 161 -4.93 0.07 1.05
N SER A 162 -4.72 0.42 2.30
CA SER A 162 -5.80 0.65 3.27
C SER A 162 -5.59 1.95 4.06
N ALA A 163 -6.68 2.64 4.40
CA ALA A 163 -6.66 3.81 5.26
C ALA A 163 -7.25 3.50 6.64
N MET A 164 -6.72 4.15 7.66
CA MET A 164 -7.24 4.12 9.03
C MET A 164 -7.19 5.53 9.63
N VAL A 165 -8.31 5.95 10.18
CA VAL A 165 -8.41 7.18 10.99
C VAL A 165 -8.48 6.77 12.44
N ASN A 166 -7.64 7.38 13.27
CA ASN A 166 -7.52 7.00 14.67
C ASN A 166 -7.37 8.23 15.55
N ASN A 167 -7.99 8.18 16.72
CA ASN A 167 -7.92 9.19 17.77
C ASN A 167 -7.10 8.69 18.97
N ALA A 168 -6.14 7.79 18.72
CA ALA A 168 -5.33 7.08 19.70
C ALA A 168 -6.07 6.06 20.59
N THR A 169 -7.21 5.53 20.16
CA THR A 169 -7.95 4.51 20.95
C THR A 169 -7.84 3.09 20.40
N MET A 170 -7.50 2.93 19.13
CA MET A 170 -7.42 1.62 18.47
C MET A 170 -5.97 1.28 18.11
N GLY A 171 -5.57 0.04 18.32
CA GLY A 171 -4.29 -0.46 17.83
C GLY A 171 -4.41 -0.97 16.39
N TYR A 172 -3.33 -0.91 15.62
CA TYR A 172 -3.27 -1.56 14.31
C TYR A 172 -2.93 -3.06 14.47
N ASP A 173 -3.83 -3.93 14.01
CA ASP A 173 -3.66 -5.38 14.08
C ASP A 173 -2.93 -5.89 12.84
N HIS A 174 -1.61 -6.07 12.97
CA HIS A 174 -0.74 -6.64 11.92
C HIS A 174 -1.11 -8.07 11.55
N ASP A 175 -1.56 -8.88 12.51
CA ASP A 175 -1.95 -10.27 12.24
C ASP A 175 -3.21 -10.34 11.36
N ARG A 176 -3.89 -9.20 11.17
CA ARG A 176 -5.12 -9.08 10.38
C ARG A 176 -5.12 -7.93 9.39
N ASP A 177 -3.94 -7.45 9.02
CA ASP A 177 -3.75 -6.42 8.00
C ASP A 177 -4.61 -5.15 8.25
N GLY A 178 -4.92 -4.86 9.52
CA GLY A 178 -5.74 -3.71 9.93
C GLY A 178 -7.22 -3.76 9.53
N THR A 179 -7.74 -4.89 9.02
CA THR A 179 -9.11 -5.04 8.47
C THR A 179 -10.23 -4.55 9.38
N HIS A 180 -10.12 -4.76 10.69
CA HIS A 180 -11.14 -4.35 11.67
C HIS A 180 -11.20 -2.82 11.91
N THR A 181 -10.15 -2.10 11.53
CA THR A 181 -10.00 -0.64 11.66
C THR A 181 -9.94 0.06 10.31
N GLU A 182 -10.20 -0.68 9.23
CA GLU A 182 -10.13 -0.20 7.86
C GLU A 182 -11.27 0.79 7.58
N LEU A 183 -10.91 1.98 7.11
CA LEU A 183 -11.84 2.97 6.57
C LEU A 183 -12.28 2.57 5.16
N ALA A 184 -11.29 2.40 4.28
CA ALA A 184 -11.44 2.03 2.87
C ALA A 184 -10.08 1.54 2.36
N GLY A 185 -10.11 0.80 1.25
CA GLY A 185 -8.90 0.27 0.64
C GLY A 185 -9.14 -0.26 -0.78
N CYS A 186 -8.04 -0.59 -1.46
CA CYS A 186 -8.05 -1.19 -2.79
C CYS A 186 -6.84 -2.11 -3.01
N GLU A 187 -6.99 -3.06 -3.93
CA GLU A 187 -5.87 -3.87 -4.41
C GLU A 187 -5.03 -3.06 -5.41
N ALA A 188 -3.70 -3.05 -5.24
CA ALA A 188 -2.80 -2.30 -6.11
C ALA A 188 -1.48 -3.05 -6.30
N LYS A 189 -0.99 -3.17 -7.54
CA LYS A 189 0.29 -3.84 -7.83
C LYS A 189 1.47 -2.91 -7.57
N LEU A 190 1.76 -2.67 -6.30
CA LEU A 190 2.74 -1.68 -5.84
C LEU A 190 4.21 -2.11 -5.97
N ARG A 191 4.45 -3.41 -6.06
CA ARG A 191 5.79 -3.99 -6.07
C ARG A 191 6.25 -4.19 -7.52
N THR A 192 7.16 -3.34 -7.98
CA THR A 192 7.70 -3.39 -9.33
C THR A 192 9.11 -2.82 -9.39
N SER A 193 9.92 -3.33 -10.31
CA SER A 193 11.27 -2.81 -10.56
C SER A 193 11.36 -2.00 -11.86
N GLU A 194 10.35 -2.05 -12.72
CA GLU A 194 10.43 -1.56 -14.11
C GLU A 194 10.06 -0.09 -14.27
N HIS A 195 9.11 0.40 -13.47
CA HIS A 195 8.64 1.80 -13.50
C HIS A 195 8.51 2.34 -12.08
N ASP A 196 8.46 3.67 -11.97
CA ASP A 196 8.16 4.33 -10.70
C ASP A 196 6.65 4.25 -10.42
N THR A 197 6.27 4.19 -9.14
CA THR A 197 4.88 4.14 -8.72
C THR A 197 4.48 5.46 -8.10
N TYR A 198 3.30 5.95 -8.44
CA TYR A 198 2.78 7.19 -7.89
C TYR A 198 1.53 6.95 -7.06
N LEU A 199 1.41 7.72 -5.98
CA LEU A 199 0.26 7.75 -5.08
C LEU A 199 -0.14 9.21 -4.87
N ALA A 200 -1.41 9.52 -5.07
CA ALA A 200 -1.99 10.81 -4.74
C ALA A 200 -2.99 10.65 -3.60
N ILE A 201 -2.77 11.39 -2.52
CA ILE A 201 -3.64 11.44 -1.34
C ILE A 201 -4.26 12.82 -1.30
N ARG A 202 -5.56 12.91 -1.53
CA ARG A 202 -6.33 14.15 -1.50
C ARG A 202 -7.24 14.15 -0.29
N TYR A 203 -7.17 15.22 0.50
CA TYR A 203 -8.14 15.53 1.53
C TYR A 203 -8.83 16.84 1.19
N HIS A 204 -10.11 16.77 0.81
CA HIS A 204 -10.89 17.91 0.37
C HIS A 204 -12.34 17.74 0.82
N ASN A 205 -12.93 18.78 1.43
CA ASN A 205 -14.32 18.80 1.88
C ASN A 205 -14.74 17.53 2.67
N ASP A 206 -13.97 17.22 3.72
CA ASP A 206 -14.15 16.05 4.59
C ASP A 206 -14.25 14.70 3.85
N THR A 207 -13.59 14.64 2.68
CA THR A 207 -13.49 13.44 1.85
C THR A 207 -12.02 13.11 1.62
N LEU A 208 -11.65 11.85 1.88
CA LEU A 208 -10.34 11.30 1.59
C LEU A 208 -10.41 10.54 0.25
N SER A 209 -9.65 10.97 -0.74
CA SER A 209 -9.53 10.29 -2.03
C SER A 209 -8.09 9.82 -2.21
N VAL A 210 -7.93 8.56 -2.61
CA VAL A 210 -6.62 7.98 -2.93
C VAL A 210 -6.64 7.53 -4.38
N MET A 211 -5.61 7.92 -5.12
CA MET A 211 -5.40 7.57 -6.52
C MET A 211 -3.98 7.03 -6.70
N THR A 212 -3.79 6.16 -7.68
CA THR A 212 -2.50 5.53 -7.96
C THR A 212 -2.19 5.52 -9.45
N ASP A 213 -0.90 5.54 -9.78
CA ASP A 213 -0.37 5.16 -11.09
C ASP A 213 0.66 4.06 -10.82
N VAL A 214 0.21 2.81 -11.00
CA VAL A 214 1.01 1.61 -10.73
C VAL A 214 1.50 0.93 -12.00
N ASP A 215 1.06 1.36 -13.18
CA ASP A 215 1.45 0.78 -14.47
C ASP A 215 2.42 1.68 -15.26
N GLY A 216 2.74 2.86 -14.72
CA GLY A 216 3.60 3.83 -15.37
C GLY A 216 2.96 4.48 -16.58
N SER A 217 1.62 4.45 -16.66
CA SER A 217 0.85 5.02 -17.77
C SER A 217 0.84 6.56 -17.75
N GLY A 218 1.19 7.17 -16.62
CA GLY A 218 1.02 8.60 -16.38
C GLY A 218 -0.44 8.99 -16.14
N GLN A 219 -1.34 8.01 -15.93
CA GLN A 219 -2.76 8.23 -15.67
C GLN A 219 -3.12 7.80 -14.25
N TRP A 220 -3.78 8.70 -13.53
CA TRP A 220 -4.31 8.41 -12.20
C TRP A 220 -5.52 7.46 -12.28
N THR A 221 -5.41 6.34 -11.59
CA THR A 221 -6.51 5.41 -11.35
C THR A 221 -7.03 5.60 -9.93
N GLU A 222 -8.35 5.68 -9.76
CA GLU A 222 -8.96 5.76 -8.44
C GLU A 222 -8.74 4.45 -7.66
N CYS A 223 -8.20 4.56 -6.45
CA CYS A 223 -8.10 3.46 -5.50
C CYS A 223 -9.37 3.40 -4.64
N PHE A 224 -9.67 4.49 -3.93
CA PHE A 224 -10.94 4.65 -3.20
C PHE A 224 -11.26 6.12 -2.93
N VAL A 225 -12.53 6.37 -2.62
CA VAL A 225 -13.04 7.65 -2.10
C VAL A 225 -13.86 7.39 -0.85
N ALA A 226 -13.48 8.03 0.25
CA ALA A 226 -14.10 7.88 1.57
C ALA A 226 -14.62 9.25 2.06
N PRO A 227 -15.92 9.55 1.91
CA PRO A 227 -16.54 10.75 2.47
C PRO A 227 -16.75 10.62 3.99
N GLY A 228 -16.96 11.74 4.67
CA GLY A 228 -17.25 11.75 6.11
C GLY A 228 -16.02 11.48 6.97
N VAL A 229 -14.84 11.90 6.51
CA VAL A 229 -13.56 11.81 7.20
C VAL A 229 -13.22 13.17 7.80
N PHE A 230 -13.15 13.24 9.12
CA PHE A 230 -12.88 14.48 9.86
C PHE A 230 -11.45 14.44 10.38
N LEU A 231 -10.57 15.24 9.80
CA LEU A 231 -9.18 15.39 10.20
C LEU A 231 -8.93 16.86 10.58
N PRO A 232 -8.23 17.09 11.70
CA PRO A 232 -7.84 18.43 12.11
C PRO A 232 -6.68 18.94 11.28
N THR A 233 -6.54 20.25 11.21
CA THR A 233 -5.32 20.90 10.73
C THR A 233 -4.22 20.83 11.78
N GLY A 234 -2.99 21.10 11.39
CA GLY A 234 -1.85 21.19 12.30
C GLY A 234 -1.16 19.85 12.59
N LEU A 235 -1.40 18.82 11.78
CA LEU A 235 -0.69 17.53 11.92
C LEU A 235 0.50 17.43 10.97
N TYR A 236 1.34 16.44 11.21
CA TYR A 236 2.61 16.24 10.52
C TYR A 236 2.50 15.16 9.47
N LEU A 237 3.02 15.46 8.29
CA LEU A 237 3.19 14.49 7.21
C LEU A 237 4.42 13.61 7.50
N GLY A 238 4.30 12.31 7.25
CA GLY A 238 5.42 11.39 7.36
C GLY A 238 5.28 10.14 6.52
N VAL A 239 6.38 9.45 6.34
CA VAL A 239 6.46 8.15 5.68
C VAL A 239 7.33 7.24 6.53
N THR A 240 6.88 6.02 6.79
CA THR A 240 7.67 5.00 7.48
C THR A 240 7.59 3.67 6.73
N ALA A 241 8.57 2.81 6.97
CA ALA A 241 8.54 1.44 6.49
C ALA A 241 9.22 0.52 7.51
N ALA A 242 8.84 -0.75 7.48
CA ALA A 242 9.47 -1.80 8.28
C ALA A 242 9.59 -3.10 7.49
N THR A 243 10.58 -3.89 7.88
CA THR A 243 10.79 -5.25 7.39
C THR A 243 10.85 -6.21 8.59
N GLY A 244 10.14 -7.32 8.48
CA GLY A 244 10.12 -8.40 9.47
C GLY A 244 11.13 -9.50 9.12
N ASP A 245 10.62 -10.74 9.09
CA ASP A 245 11.34 -11.91 8.56
C ASP A 245 11.47 -11.86 7.03
N LEU A 246 10.56 -11.14 6.38
CA LEU A 246 10.62 -10.79 4.97
C LEU A 246 11.09 -9.35 4.82
N SER A 247 11.62 -9.04 3.64
CA SER A 247 12.16 -7.71 3.36
C SER A 247 11.92 -7.28 1.92
N ASP A 248 11.89 -5.97 1.74
CA ASP A 248 11.94 -5.26 0.46
C ASP A 248 12.65 -3.92 0.70
N ASN A 249 13.19 -3.35 -0.37
CA ASN A 249 13.59 -1.94 -0.38
C ASN A 249 12.33 -1.07 -0.49
N HIS A 250 12.23 -0.08 0.39
CA HIS A 250 11.16 0.91 0.37
C HIS A 250 11.78 2.28 0.11
N ASP A 251 11.71 2.73 -1.14
CA ASP A 251 12.36 3.94 -1.61
C ASP A 251 11.34 5.06 -1.89
N ILE A 252 11.62 6.27 -1.40
CA ILE A 252 10.90 7.50 -1.74
C ILE A 252 11.73 8.31 -2.73
N ILE A 253 11.16 8.65 -3.87
CA ILE A 253 11.82 9.47 -4.90
C ILE A 253 11.41 10.93 -4.73
N SER A 254 10.11 11.21 -4.59
CA SER A 254 9.62 12.56 -4.34
C SER A 254 8.32 12.60 -3.54
N ILE A 255 8.12 13.69 -2.80
CA ILE A 255 6.88 14.05 -2.12
C ILE A 255 6.55 15.47 -2.56
N LYS A 256 5.38 15.70 -3.12
CA LYS A 256 4.93 17.03 -3.55
C LYS A 256 3.58 17.30 -2.92
N THR A 257 3.54 18.23 -1.99
CA THR A 257 2.32 18.64 -1.31
C THR A 257 1.81 19.95 -1.88
N TYR A 258 0.51 19.99 -2.14
CA TYR A 258 -0.22 21.13 -2.65
C TYR A 258 -1.29 21.51 -1.65
N ARG A 259 -1.41 22.81 -1.39
CA ARG A 259 -2.61 23.38 -0.79
C ARG A 259 -3.65 23.54 -1.88
N LEU A 260 -4.89 23.19 -1.60
CA LEU A 260 -6.01 23.37 -2.52
C LEU A 260 -6.74 24.68 -2.23
N GLU A 261 -7.46 25.20 -3.23
CA GLU A 261 -8.31 26.38 -3.06
C GLU A 261 -9.27 26.17 -1.88
N THR A 262 -9.31 27.14 -0.98
CA THR A 262 -10.10 27.05 0.25
C THR A 262 -11.08 28.22 0.30
N PRO A 263 -12.40 27.97 0.35
CA PRO A 263 -13.37 29.04 0.48
C PRO A 263 -13.14 29.89 1.73
N ILE A 264 -13.39 31.21 1.63
CA ILE A 264 -13.20 32.18 2.74
C ILE A 264 -13.94 31.75 4.02
N GLU A 265 -15.12 31.15 3.87
CA GLU A 265 -15.89 30.63 5.02
C GLU A 265 -15.11 29.56 5.80
N ILE A 266 -14.44 28.65 5.11
CA ILE A 266 -13.64 27.60 5.73
C ILE A 266 -12.36 28.19 6.34
N MET A 267 -11.74 29.17 5.67
CA MET A 267 -10.58 29.89 6.23
C MET A 267 -10.92 30.57 7.56
N SER A 268 -12.15 31.10 7.72
CA SER A 268 -12.59 31.72 8.97
C SER A 268 -12.76 30.73 10.14
N LYS A 269 -12.83 29.42 9.85
CA LYS A 269 -13.07 28.34 10.81
C LYS A 269 -11.85 27.46 11.07
N LEU A 270 -10.64 27.87 10.66
CA LEU A 270 -9.43 27.05 10.80
C LEU A 270 -9.10 26.69 12.25
N ASP A 271 -9.29 27.62 13.19
CA ASP A 271 -9.05 27.35 14.62
C ASP A 271 -9.99 26.28 15.16
N GLN A 272 -11.24 26.26 14.69
CA GLN A 272 -12.21 25.23 15.06
C GLN A 272 -11.82 23.88 14.45
N ARG A 273 -11.36 23.87 13.20
CA ARG A 273 -10.91 22.66 12.51
C ARG A 273 -9.68 22.05 13.19
N ALA A 274 -8.74 22.86 13.65
CA ALA A 274 -7.55 22.40 14.38
C ALA A 274 -7.90 21.65 15.69
N MET A 275 -9.07 21.88 16.26
CA MET A 275 -9.53 21.24 17.49
C MET A 275 -10.37 19.98 17.27
N ILE A 276 -10.64 19.59 16.02
CA ILE A 276 -11.41 18.38 15.70
C ILE A 276 -10.67 17.13 16.19
N ILE A 277 -11.41 16.19 16.77
CA ILE A 277 -10.90 14.85 17.07
C ILE A 277 -11.03 13.99 15.81
N PRO A 278 -9.96 13.35 15.32
CA PRO A 278 -9.99 12.50 14.14
C PRO A 278 -11.03 11.40 14.26
N HIS A 279 -11.95 11.33 13.29
CA HIS A 279 -12.91 10.25 13.18
C HIS A 279 -13.44 10.12 11.75
N ALA A 280 -14.06 8.99 11.45
CA ALA A 280 -14.78 8.76 10.21
C ALA A 280 -16.21 8.27 10.50
N ILE A 281 -17.20 8.71 9.72
CA ILE A 281 -18.61 8.32 9.91
C ILE A 281 -18.86 6.89 9.40
N SER A 282 -18.17 6.50 8.33
CA SER A 282 -18.21 5.14 7.79
C SER A 282 -16.89 4.42 8.10
N SER A 283 -16.99 3.16 8.52
CA SER A 283 -15.88 2.20 8.43
C SER A 283 -16.22 1.20 7.32
N ALA A 284 -15.21 0.50 6.78
CA ALA A 284 -15.46 -0.66 5.95
C ALA A 284 -16.37 -1.65 6.72
N HIS A 285 -17.27 -2.35 6.02
CA HIS A 285 -18.18 -3.29 6.69
C HIS A 285 -17.35 -4.30 7.49
N PRO A 286 -17.61 -4.48 8.80
CA PRO A 286 -16.96 -5.52 9.59
C PRO A 286 -17.17 -6.85 8.88
N ARG A 287 -16.08 -7.50 8.48
CA ARG A 287 -16.18 -8.81 7.83
C ARG A 287 -16.32 -9.84 8.94
N ASP A 288 -17.36 -10.67 8.86
CA ASP A 288 -17.55 -11.77 9.79
C ASP A 288 -16.36 -12.73 9.65
N HIS A 289 -15.54 -12.80 10.69
CA HIS A 289 -14.40 -13.71 10.70
C HIS A 289 -14.82 -15.02 11.36
N ILE A 290 -14.74 -16.10 10.61
CA ILE A 290 -14.49 -17.42 11.19
C ILE A 290 -13.10 -17.27 11.82
N LYS A 291 -13.02 -17.35 13.15
CA LYS A 291 -11.71 -17.46 13.80
C LYS A 291 -10.96 -18.56 13.08
N ASP A 292 -9.74 -18.28 12.65
CA ASP A 292 -8.77 -19.36 12.53
C ASP A 292 -8.68 -19.95 13.93
N ASP A 293 -9.53 -20.95 14.19
CA ASP A 293 -9.05 -22.11 14.87
C ASP A 293 -7.81 -22.46 14.05
N ARG A 294 -6.65 -22.01 14.54
CA ARG A 294 -5.56 -22.94 14.76
C ARG A 294 -6.26 -24.13 15.37
N SER A 295 -6.74 -25.03 14.51
CA SER A 295 -6.85 -26.41 14.86
C SER A 295 -5.39 -26.68 15.23
N LEU A 296 -5.12 -26.57 16.54
CA LEU A 296 -4.38 -27.55 17.29
C LEU A 296 -4.57 -28.82 16.49
N MET A 297 -3.62 -29.09 15.59
CA MET A 297 -3.71 -30.11 14.56
C MET A 297 -4.20 -31.32 15.32
N THR A 298 -5.50 -31.61 15.17
CA THR A 298 -6.21 -32.38 16.17
C THR A 298 -5.50 -33.70 16.25
N GLY A 299 -5.20 -34.17 17.47
CA GLY A 299 -4.22 -35.22 17.75
C GLY A 299 -4.42 -36.54 16.97
N ILE A 300 -5.51 -36.65 16.23
CA ILE A 300 -5.88 -37.71 15.32
C ILE A 300 -4.97 -37.79 14.07
N SER A 301 -4.43 -36.68 13.54
CA SER A 301 -3.61 -36.73 12.30
C SER A 301 -2.21 -37.33 12.53
N TRP A 302 -1.52 -36.95 13.61
CA TRP A 302 -0.22 -37.52 13.95
C TRP A 302 -0.33 -38.96 14.45
N LEU A 303 -1.40 -39.32 15.18
CA LEU A 303 -1.69 -40.70 15.56
C LEU A 303 -1.91 -41.58 14.32
N ARG A 304 -2.64 -41.10 13.31
CA ARG A 304 -2.79 -41.82 12.03
C ARG A 304 -1.45 -42.02 11.35
N PHE A 305 -0.61 -41.00 11.30
CA PHE A 305 0.75 -41.10 10.73
C PHE A 305 1.59 -42.17 11.45
N ILE A 306 1.59 -42.17 12.79
CA ILE A 306 2.30 -43.19 13.59
C ILE A 306 1.73 -44.59 13.36
N VAL A 307 0.40 -44.74 13.29
CA VAL A 307 -0.23 -46.04 13.01
C VAL A 307 0.17 -46.57 11.64
N TYR A 308 0.20 -45.73 10.59
CA TYR A 308 0.67 -46.15 9.27
C TYR A 308 2.15 -46.53 9.26
N LEU A 309 2.98 -45.83 10.03
CA LEU A 309 4.40 -46.13 10.16
C LEU A 309 4.62 -47.49 10.84
N ILE A 310 3.87 -47.79 11.91
CA ILE A 310 3.90 -49.09 12.60
C ILE A 310 3.42 -50.22 11.68
N LEU A 311 2.33 -50.02 10.94
CA LEU A 311 1.81 -51.00 9.99
C LEU A 311 2.82 -51.28 8.86
N GLY A 312 3.51 -50.25 8.36
CA GLY A 312 4.58 -50.40 7.38
C GLY A 312 5.75 -51.22 7.91
N LEU A 313 6.15 -51.00 9.16
CA LEU A 313 7.22 -51.76 9.82
C LEU A 313 6.86 -53.24 10.01
N ILE A 314 5.63 -53.53 10.43
CA ILE A 314 5.11 -54.90 10.56
C ILE A 314 5.11 -55.59 9.19
N PHE A 315 4.71 -54.89 8.13
CA PHE A 315 4.70 -55.44 6.78
C PHE A 315 6.11 -55.84 6.29
N VAL A 316 7.12 -55.00 6.55
CA VAL A 316 8.52 -55.32 6.21
C VAL A 316 9.03 -56.54 7.00
N ILE A 317 8.67 -56.65 8.28
CA ILE A 317 9.05 -57.81 9.11
C ILE A 317 8.42 -59.10 8.57
N ILE A 318 7.14 -59.06 8.17
CA ILE A 318 6.45 -60.21 7.58
C ILE A 318 7.11 -60.62 6.26
N LEU A 319 7.42 -59.66 5.38
CA LEU A 319 8.14 -59.95 4.13
C LEU A 319 9.53 -60.53 4.38
N GLY A 320 10.25 -60.03 5.39
CA GLY A 320 11.54 -60.57 5.81
C GLY A 320 11.43 -62.02 6.31
N LEU A 321 10.43 -62.32 7.13
CA LEU A 321 10.18 -63.68 7.64
C LEU A 321 9.79 -64.66 6.53
N VAL A 322 8.90 -64.25 5.61
CA VAL A 322 8.52 -65.06 4.45
C VAL A 322 9.74 -65.30 3.55
N GLY A 323 10.53 -64.26 3.28
CA GLY A 323 11.78 -64.38 2.54
C GLY A 323 12.78 -65.32 3.21
N TYR A 324 12.91 -65.26 4.54
CA TYR A 324 13.78 -66.15 5.32
C TYR A 324 13.33 -67.61 5.25
N ILE A 325 12.03 -67.88 5.41
CA ILE A 325 11.46 -69.23 5.30
C ILE A 325 11.69 -69.78 3.88
N PHE A 326 11.48 -68.96 2.85
CA PHE A 326 11.71 -69.37 1.47
C PHE A 326 13.20 -69.64 1.18
N TYR A 327 14.08 -68.84 1.77
CA TYR A 327 15.54 -69.03 1.69
C TYR A 327 15.97 -70.33 2.38
N GLN A 328 15.48 -70.62 3.59
CA GLN A 328 15.77 -71.88 4.28
C GLN A 328 15.28 -73.09 3.49
N LYS A 329 14.05 -73.04 2.97
CA LYS A 329 13.49 -74.13 2.16
C LYS A 329 14.28 -74.35 0.87
N ARG A 330 14.79 -73.27 0.26
CA ARG A 330 15.69 -73.36 -0.91
C ARG A 330 17.04 -73.96 -0.55
N GLN A 331 17.61 -73.66 0.61
CA GLN A 331 18.84 -74.28 1.09
C GLN A 331 18.66 -75.78 1.35
N GLU A 332 17.54 -76.21 1.93
CA GLU A 332 17.26 -77.64 2.14
C GLU A 332 17.12 -78.40 0.82
N VAL A 333 16.43 -77.83 -0.18
CA VAL A 333 16.31 -78.42 -1.52
C VAL A 333 17.65 -78.45 -2.25
N SER A 334 18.50 -77.43 -2.06
CA SER A 334 19.87 -77.40 -2.58
C SER A 334 20.76 -78.46 -1.95
N ARG A 335 20.65 -78.69 -0.64
CA ARG A 335 21.40 -79.73 0.09
C ARG A 335 21.02 -81.15 -0.33
N LYS A 336 19.75 -81.38 -0.71
CA LYS A 336 19.25 -82.68 -1.18
C LYS A 336 19.64 -83.05 -2.63
N ARG A 337 20.33 -82.17 -3.37
CA ARG A 337 20.85 -82.46 -4.73
C ARG A 337 22.32 -82.91 -4.75
N PHE A 338 22.98 -82.97 -3.60
CA PHE A 338 24.39 -83.36 -3.47
C PHE A 338 24.61 -84.67 -2.70
N TYR A 339 23.55 -85.47 -2.51
CA TYR A 339 23.64 -86.85 -2.00
C TYR A 339 23.07 -87.82 -3.02
#